data_AF-A0A955AY83-F1
#
_entry.id   AF-A0A955AY83-F1
#
_cell.length_a   1.000
_cell.length_b   1.000
_cell.length_c   1.000
_cell.angle_alpha   90.00
_cell.angle_beta   90.00
_cell.angle_gamma   90.00
#
_symmetry.space_group_name_H-M   'P 1'
#
loop_
_entity.id
_entity.type
_entity.pdbx_description
1 polymer ?
#
loop_
_entity_poly.entity_id
_entity_poly.type
_entity_poly.pdbx_seq_one_letter_code
_entity_poly.pdbx_strand_id
1 'polypeptide(L)'
;RWTEVTAARSDDPVQRKMVMAALAYHVYPLHRFEHEALAYLEAEGKSLSVEQKQLSNQLATLTGEQKTLNQKLLDLKKRQDDVNNQINSASAAGAEASGDESQPSSAADLQAEANRIAAEVTATEAATKTSAAMATETENRLKAVSGRLSILPELAEVEHGLNEEYHWIELPMFIPSGNMWASTYFLMTGFHAIHVIVGLIVFVLLMPMRLDAKRAGFLENTGLYWHFVDLVWIFLFPLLYLF
;
A
#
# COMPACT_ATOMS: atom_id res chain seq x y z
N ARG A 1 -2.23 26.01 -2.32
CA ARG A 1 -2.13 24.89 -3.28
C ARG A 1 -1.83 23.54 -2.61
N TRP A 2 -1.20 23.49 -1.43
CA TRP A 2 -0.87 22.24 -0.70
C TRP A 2 -1.93 21.72 0.30
N THR A 3 -3.09 22.37 0.40
CA THR A 3 -4.18 21.92 1.28
C THR A 3 -4.97 20.73 0.73
N GLU A 4 -4.67 20.30 -0.50
CA GLU A 4 -5.23 19.10 -1.11
C GLU A 4 -4.42 17.86 -0.71
N VAL A 5 -4.20 17.69 0.61
CA VAL A 5 -3.70 16.46 1.24
C VAL A 5 -4.77 15.36 1.18
N THR A 6 -5.42 15.22 0.03
CA THR A 6 -6.30 14.11 -0.34
C THR A 6 -5.46 12.88 -0.69
N ALA A 7 -4.24 13.08 -1.20
CA ALA A 7 -3.34 11.98 -1.58
C ALA A 7 -2.77 11.21 -0.38
N ALA A 8 -2.47 11.86 0.75
CA ALA A 8 -2.07 11.15 1.98
C ALA A 8 -3.24 10.47 2.70
N ARG A 9 -4.48 10.92 2.42
CA ARG A 9 -5.74 10.27 2.85
C ARG A 9 -6.23 9.21 1.86
N SER A 10 -5.50 8.95 0.78
CA SER A 10 -5.84 7.88 -0.16
C SER A 10 -5.83 6.54 0.56
N ASP A 11 -6.87 5.73 0.35
CA ASP A 11 -6.93 4.36 0.86
C ASP A 11 -5.86 3.46 0.21
N ASP A 12 -5.27 3.90 -0.90
CA ASP A 12 -4.23 3.21 -1.64
C ASP A 12 -2.86 3.27 -0.92
N PRO A 13 -2.33 2.12 -0.44
CA PRO A 13 -1.06 2.09 0.29
C PRO A 13 0.15 2.48 -0.56
N VAL A 14 0.11 2.27 -1.88
CA VAL A 14 1.22 2.61 -2.79
C VAL A 14 1.26 4.12 -2.98
N GLN A 15 0.09 4.74 -3.24
CA GLN A 15 -0.01 6.18 -3.37
C GLN A 15 0.44 6.90 -2.08
N ARG A 16 0.05 6.39 -0.91
CA ARG A 16 0.53 6.93 0.37
C ARG A 16 2.06 6.85 0.50
N LYS A 17 2.68 5.74 0.12
CA LYS A 17 4.14 5.59 0.18
C LYS A 17 4.86 6.57 -0.74
N MET A 18 4.38 6.76 -1.96
CA MET A 18 4.94 7.73 -2.91
C MET A 18 4.84 9.16 -2.37
N VAL A 19 3.67 9.53 -1.85
CA VAL A 19 3.43 10.85 -1.24
C VAL A 19 4.30 11.07 0.00
N MET A 20 4.44 10.05 0.85
CA MET A 20 5.31 10.14 2.04
C MET A 20 6.78 10.23 1.68
N ALA A 21 7.22 9.52 0.63
CA ALA A 21 8.60 9.62 0.13
C ALA A 21 8.88 11.03 -0.41
N ALA A 22 7.95 11.60 -1.18
CA ALA A 22 8.08 12.97 -1.68
C ALA A 22 8.00 14.03 -0.57
N LEU A 23 7.12 13.86 0.43
CA LEU A 23 7.06 14.73 1.61
C LEU A 23 8.36 14.65 2.43
N ALA A 24 8.89 13.45 2.64
CA ALA A 24 10.15 13.26 3.35
C ALA A 24 11.31 13.98 2.63
N TYR A 25 11.34 13.91 1.30
CA TYR A 25 12.30 14.66 0.49
C TYR A 25 12.11 16.18 0.62
N HIS A 26 10.87 16.67 0.57
CA HIS A 26 10.59 18.10 0.61
C HIS A 26 10.85 18.75 1.97
N VAL A 27 10.57 18.02 3.07
CA VAL A 27 10.86 18.47 4.44
C VAL A 27 12.34 18.30 4.77
N TYR A 28 13.00 17.25 4.26
CA TYR A 28 14.40 16.93 4.54
C TYR A 28 15.19 16.56 3.27
N PRO A 29 15.64 17.56 2.50
CA PRO A 29 16.53 17.33 1.36
C PRO A 29 17.94 17.00 1.90
N LEU A 30 18.18 15.73 2.19
CA LEU A 30 19.53 15.22 2.49
C LEU A 30 20.13 14.68 1.19
N HIS A 31 21.31 15.15 0.78
CA HIS A 31 22.02 14.71 -0.44
C HIS A 31 22.13 13.17 -0.63
N ARG A 32 22.13 12.39 0.47
CA ARG A 32 22.11 10.91 0.39
C ARG A 32 20.73 10.35 0.04
N PHE A 33 19.67 10.93 0.58
CA PHE A 33 18.29 10.50 0.35
C PHE A 33 17.69 11.11 -0.92
N GLU A 34 18.27 12.19 -1.44
CA GLU A 34 17.93 12.78 -2.73
C GLU A 34 18.05 11.77 -3.87
N HIS A 35 19.21 11.11 -3.98
CA HIS A 35 19.40 10.07 -4.98
C HIS A 35 18.52 8.85 -4.74
N GLU A 36 18.25 8.45 -3.49
CA GLU A 36 17.43 7.28 -3.19
C GLU A 36 15.93 7.52 -3.44
N ALA A 37 15.40 8.68 -3.05
CA ALA A 37 13.99 9.02 -3.21
C ALA A 37 13.64 9.28 -4.68
N LEU A 38 14.49 10.03 -5.40
CA LEU A 38 14.29 10.27 -6.83
C LEU A 38 14.48 8.97 -7.64
N ALA A 39 15.48 8.14 -7.33
CA ALA A 39 15.65 6.84 -7.98
C ALA A 39 14.48 5.90 -7.68
N TYR A 40 13.93 5.94 -6.46
CA TYR A 40 12.74 5.17 -6.09
C TYR A 40 11.51 5.63 -6.89
N LEU A 41 11.25 6.94 -6.94
CA LEU A 41 10.12 7.50 -7.70
C LEU A 41 10.25 7.24 -9.20
N GLU A 42 11.46 7.31 -9.76
CA GLU A 42 11.72 7.00 -11.17
C GLU A 42 11.52 5.50 -11.46
N ALA A 43 12.05 4.62 -10.60
CA ALA A 43 11.87 3.17 -10.72
C ALA A 43 10.38 2.78 -10.61
N GLU A 44 9.67 3.37 -9.66
CA GLU A 44 8.24 3.15 -9.46
C GLU A 44 7.41 3.75 -10.60
N GLY A 45 7.81 4.89 -11.15
CA GLY A 45 7.18 5.45 -12.35
C GLY A 45 7.31 4.55 -13.57
N LYS A 46 8.49 3.94 -13.76
CA LYS A 46 8.72 2.96 -14.82
C LYS A 46 7.88 1.70 -14.61
N SER A 47 7.80 1.18 -13.38
CA SER A 47 7.01 -0.03 -13.08
C SER A 47 5.52 0.20 -13.31
N LEU A 48 4.97 1.33 -12.84
CA LEU A 48 3.56 1.70 -13.03
C LEU A 48 3.22 1.94 -14.50
N SER A 49 4.11 2.53 -15.28
CA SER A 49 3.92 2.71 -16.74
C SER A 49 3.83 1.36 -17.47
N VAL A 50 4.67 0.40 -17.10
CA VAL A 50 4.61 -0.97 -17.63
C VAL A 50 3.29 -1.65 -17.23
N GLU A 51 2.90 -1.55 -15.96
CA GLU A 51 1.65 -2.12 -15.45
C GLU A 51 0.42 -1.50 -16.16
N GLN A 52 0.39 -0.18 -16.35
CA GLN A 52 -0.68 0.52 -17.07
C GLN A 52 -0.84 -0.03 -18.49
N LYS A 53 0.28 -0.21 -19.20
CA LYS A 53 0.27 -0.75 -20.56
C LYS A 53 -0.23 -2.20 -20.59
N GLN A 54 0.17 -3.03 -19.63
CA GLN A 54 -0.30 -4.41 -19.51
C GLN A 54 -1.80 -4.48 -19.22
N LEU A 55 -2.30 -3.69 -18.27
CA LEU A 55 -3.71 -3.62 -17.92
C LEU A 55 -4.56 -3.08 -19.09
N SER A 56 -4.07 -2.06 -19.80
CA SER A 56 -4.73 -1.55 -21.01
C SER A 56 -4.86 -2.61 -22.09
N ASN A 57 -3.82 -3.41 -22.31
CA ASN A 57 -3.86 -4.51 -23.28
C ASN A 57 -4.83 -5.61 -22.85
N GLN A 58 -4.81 -6.00 -21.57
CA GLN A 58 -5.74 -6.98 -21.01
C GLN A 58 -7.20 -6.53 -21.15
N LEU A 59 -7.49 -5.27 -20.88
CA LEU A 59 -8.83 -4.70 -21.03
C LEU A 59 -9.30 -4.75 -22.49
N ALA A 60 -8.42 -4.47 -23.45
CA ALA A 60 -8.72 -4.58 -24.87
C ALA A 60 -9.05 -6.03 -25.28
N THR A 61 -8.28 -7.01 -24.80
CA THR A 61 -8.54 -8.45 -25.03
C THR A 61 -9.87 -8.88 -24.44
N LEU A 62 -10.12 -8.56 -23.16
CA LEU A 62 -11.37 -8.90 -22.47
C LEU A 62 -12.60 -8.27 -23.14
N THR A 63 -12.48 -7.02 -23.62
CA THR A 63 -13.56 -6.35 -24.36
C THR A 63 -13.85 -7.07 -25.68
N GLY A 64 -12.81 -7.53 -26.38
CA GLY A 64 -12.94 -8.35 -27.58
C GLY A 64 -13.64 -9.68 -27.30
N GLU A 65 -13.22 -10.40 -26.26
CA GLU A 65 -13.85 -11.66 -25.83
C GLU A 65 -15.31 -11.46 -25.44
N GLN A 66 -15.62 -10.40 -24.68
CA GLN A 66 -16.98 -10.07 -24.25
C GLN A 66 -17.90 -9.81 -25.44
N LYS A 67 -17.40 -9.14 -26.49
CA LYS A 67 -18.14 -8.97 -27.76
C LYS A 67 -18.44 -10.32 -28.41
N THR A 68 -17.47 -11.24 -28.49
CA THR A 68 -17.69 -12.57 -29.09
C THR A 68 -18.65 -13.44 -28.29
N LEU A 69 -18.57 -13.38 -26.96
CA LEU A 69 -19.46 -14.10 -26.05
C LEU A 69 -20.91 -13.60 -26.16
N ASN A 70 -21.09 -12.28 -26.21
CA ASN A 70 -22.41 -11.67 -26.43
C ASN A 70 -23.00 -12.06 -27.78
N GLN A 71 -22.17 -12.16 -28.82
CA GLN A 71 -22.62 -12.60 -30.15
C GLN A 71 -23.05 -14.08 -30.16
N LYS A 72 -22.23 -14.96 -29.56
CA LYS A 72 -22.59 -16.38 -29.38
C LYS A 72 -23.88 -16.57 -28.59
N LEU A 73 -24.07 -15.77 -27.55
CA LEU A 73 -25.27 -15.82 -26.71
C LEU A 73 -26.52 -15.39 -27.49
N LEU A 74 -26.40 -14.38 -28.37
CA LEU A 74 -27.48 -13.98 -29.27
C LEU A 74 -27.84 -15.09 -30.25
N ASP A 75 -26.83 -15.72 -30.87
CA ASP A 75 -27.03 -16.82 -31.81
C ASP A 75 -27.67 -18.05 -31.14
N LEU A 76 -27.23 -18.38 -29.92
CA LEU A 76 -27.81 -19.48 -29.14
C LEU A 76 -29.25 -19.19 -28.72
N LYS A 77 -29.58 -17.96 -28.31
CA LYS A 77 -30.97 -17.58 -28.00
C LYS A 77 -31.88 -17.68 -29.23
N LYS A 78 -31.41 -17.21 -30.37
CA LYS A 78 -32.15 -17.35 -31.63
C LYS A 78 -32.39 -18.82 -31.98
N ARG A 79 -31.36 -19.67 -31.83
CA ARG A 79 -31.49 -21.11 -32.07
C ARG A 79 -32.44 -21.78 -31.08
N GLN A 80 -32.46 -21.33 -29.82
CA GLN A 80 -33.42 -21.78 -28.82
C GLN A 80 -34.86 -21.43 -29.21
N ASP A 81 -35.09 -20.20 -29.69
CA ASP A 81 -36.40 -19.75 -30.16
C ASP A 81 -36.86 -20.54 -31.40
N ASP A 82 -35.96 -20.78 -32.35
CA ASP A 82 -36.26 -21.58 -33.56
C ASP A 82 -36.66 -23.03 -33.20
N VAL A 83 -35.95 -23.67 -32.27
CA VAL A 83 -36.28 -25.02 -31.79
C VAL A 83 -37.60 -25.03 -31.02
N ASN A 84 -37.85 -24.04 -30.16
CA ASN A 84 -39.12 -23.91 -29.44
C ASN A 84 -40.31 -23.74 -30.41
N ASN A 85 -40.14 -22.94 -31.47
CA ASN A 85 -41.15 -22.77 -32.51
C ASN A 85 -41.42 -24.07 -33.28
N GLN A 86 -40.40 -24.89 -33.54
CA GLN A 86 -40.56 -26.22 -34.14
C GLN A 86 -41.30 -27.19 -33.21
N ILE A 87 -41.03 -27.16 -31.91
CA ILE A 87 -41.76 -27.98 -30.92
C ILE A 87 -43.25 -27.57 -30.88
N ASN A 88 -43.54 -26.26 -30.89
CA ASN A 88 -44.89 -25.73 -30.89
C ASN A 88 -45.67 -26.07 -32.18
N SER A 89 -45.02 -26.06 -33.35
CA SER A 89 -45.66 -26.44 -34.61
C SER A 89 -45.86 -27.96 -34.74
N ALA A 90 -44.92 -28.77 -34.25
CA ALA A 90 -45.05 -30.23 -34.22
C ALA A 90 -46.16 -30.70 -33.26
N SER A 91 -46.32 -30.05 -32.12
CA SER A 91 -47.41 -30.33 -31.17
C SER A 91 -48.79 -29.87 -31.68
N ALA A 92 -48.86 -28.77 -32.45
CA ALA A 92 -50.09 -28.35 -33.13
C ALA A 92 -50.51 -29.33 -34.25
N ALA A 93 -49.56 -29.83 -35.04
CA ALA A 93 -49.82 -30.83 -36.08
C ALA A 93 -50.22 -32.21 -35.51
N GLY A 94 -49.65 -32.60 -34.36
CA GLY A 94 -50.01 -33.83 -33.65
C GLY A 94 -51.38 -33.81 -32.99
N ALA A 95 -51.97 -32.63 -32.75
CA ALA A 95 -53.33 -32.50 -32.22
C ALA A 95 -54.44 -32.74 -33.26
N GLU A 96 -54.13 -32.62 -34.55
CA GLU A 96 -55.08 -32.87 -35.65
C GLU A 96 -55.04 -34.32 -36.19
N ALA A 97 -53.96 -35.06 -35.93
CA ALA A 97 -53.79 -36.46 -36.35
C ALA A 97 -54.00 -37.44 -35.19
N SER A 98 -55.24 -37.61 -34.74
CA SER A 98 -55.61 -38.73 -33.87
C SER A 98 -55.58 -40.04 -34.68
N GLY A 99 -54.44 -40.72 -34.69
CA GLY A 99 -54.34 -42.12 -35.09
C GLY A 99 -53.29 -42.43 -36.14
N ASP A 100 -52.03 -42.61 -35.74
CA ASP A 100 -51.18 -43.74 -36.15
C ASP A 100 -49.90 -43.76 -35.28
N GLU A 101 -49.49 -44.95 -34.87
CA GLU A 101 -48.67 -45.23 -33.68
C GLU A 101 -47.14 -45.19 -33.94
N SER A 102 -46.66 -44.40 -34.91
CA SER A 102 -45.30 -44.55 -35.48
C SER A 102 -44.38 -43.33 -35.49
N GLN A 103 -44.55 -42.33 -34.60
CA GLN A 103 -43.56 -41.24 -34.45
C GLN A 103 -43.31 -40.75 -32.98
N PRO A 104 -42.61 -41.51 -32.13
CA PRO A 104 -42.12 -41.00 -30.84
C PRO A 104 -40.71 -40.39 -30.90
N SER A 105 -39.90 -40.69 -31.92
CA SER A 105 -38.48 -40.26 -31.97
C SER A 105 -38.32 -38.76 -32.25
N SER A 106 -39.04 -38.21 -33.23
CA SER A 106 -38.86 -36.82 -33.65
C SER A 106 -39.15 -35.79 -32.55
N ALA A 107 -40.19 -35.98 -31.72
CA ALA A 107 -40.54 -35.03 -30.67
C ALA A 107 -39.60 -35.13 -29.45
N ALA A 108 -39.18 -36.35 -29.09
CA ALA A 108 -38.22 -36.58 -28.00
C ALA A 108 -36.82 -36.06 -28.36
N ASP A 109 -36.40 -36.22 -29.62
CA ASP A 109 -35.12 -35.72 -30.13
C ASP A 109 -35.08 -34.18 -30.12
N LEU A 110 -36.16 -33.51 -30.52
CA LEU A 110 -36.29 -32.05 -30.46
C LEU A 110 -36.27 -31.52 -29.03
N GLN A 111 -36.92 -32.21 -28.08
CA GLN A 111 -36.87 -31.84 -26.67
C GLN A 111 -35.47 -32.04 -26.07
N ALA A 112 -34.74 -33.07 -26.48
CA ALA A 112 -33.36 -33.29 -26.08
C ALA A 112 -32.42 -32.20 -26.63
N GLU A 113 -32.62 -31.74 -27.87
CA GLU A 113 -31.90 -30.60 -28.45
C GLU A 113 -32.21 -29.29 -27.71
N ALA A 114 -33.49 -29.04 -27.38
CA ALA A 114 -33.90 -27.87 -26.60
C ALA A 114 -33.21 -27.80 -25.23
N ASN A 115 -33.13 -28.94 -24.52
CA ASN A 115 -32.46 -29.03 -23.22
C ASN A 115 -30.94 -28.79 -23.32
N ARG A 116 -30.29 -29.25 -24.40
CA ARG A 116 -28.87 -29.00 -24.66
C ARG A 116 -28.59 -27.52 -24.93
N ILE A 117 -29.40 -26.90 -25.80
CA ILE A 117 -29.28 -25.47 -26.10
C ILE A 117 -29.51 -24.64 -24.84
N ALA A 118 -30.51 -24.98 -24.02
CA ALA A 118 -30.76 -24.29 -22.76
C ALA A 118 -29.57 -24.38 -21.77
N ALA A 119 -28.90 -25.53 -21.71
CA ALA A 119 -27.68 -25.70 -20.92
C ALA A 119 -26.52 -24.84 -21.47
N GLU A 120 -26.33 -24.79 -22.79
CA GLU A 120 -25.32 -23.95 -23.44
C GLU A 120 -25.59 -22.44 -23.27
N VAL A 121 -26.85 -22.01 -23.35
CA VAL A 121 -27.26 -20.62 -23.08
C VAL A 121 -26.94 -20.25 -21.63
N THR A 122 -27.26 -21.12 -20.68
CA THR A 122 -26.97 -20.86 -19.26
C THR A 122 -25.46 -20.78 -19.00
N ALA A 123 -24.68 -21.67 -19.63
CA ALA A 123 -23.22 -21.68 -19.51
C ALA A 123 -22.58 -20.43 -20.14
N THR A 124 -23.04 -20.01 -21.32
CA THR A 124 -22.55 -18.80 -22.00
C THR A 124 -22.98 -17.52 -21.29
N GLU A 125 -24.17 -17.47 -20.68
CA GLU A 125 -24.60 -16.37 -19.81
C GLU A 125 -23.70 -16.25 -18.57
N ALA A 126 -23.33 -17.37 -17.94
CA ALA A 126 -22.40 -17.38 -16.81
C ALA A 126 -20.98 -16.92 -17.22
N ALA A 127 -20.50 -17.37 -18.38
CA ALA A 127 -19.22 -16.95 -18.93
C ALA A 127 -19.20 -15.44 -19.26
N THR A 128 -20.27 -14.91 -19.84
CA THR A 128 -20.43 -13.47 -20.14
C THR A 128 -20.46 -12.62 -18.87
N LYS A 129 -21.13 -13.08 -17.80
CA LYS A 129 -21.13 -12.38 -16.50
C LYS A 129 -19.74 -12.35 -15.87
N THR A 130 -19.03 -13.48 -15.93
CA THR A 130 -17.67 -13.59 -15.38
C THR A 130 -16.70 -12.69 -16.13
N SER A 131 -16.73 -12.71 -17.47
CA SER A 131 -15.85 -11.85 -18.28
C SER A 131 -16.16 -10.36 -18.10
N ALA A 132 -17.43 -9.98 -17.94
CA ALA A 132 -17.82 -8.62 -17.60
C ALA A 132 -17.26 -8.17 -16.24
N ALA A 133 -17.36 -9.03 -15.21
CA ALA A 133 -16.80 -8.73 -13.89
C ALA A 133 -15.27 -8.57 -13.94
N MET A 134 -14.57 -9.43 -14.68
CA MET A 134 -13.12 -9.32 -14.88
C MET A 134 -12.73 -8.03 -15.63
N ALA A 135 -13.52 -7.61 -16.61
CA ALA A 135 -13.30 -6.35 -17.33
C ALA A 135 -13.45 -5.13 -16.41
N THR A 136 -14.52 -5.09 -15.59
CA THR A 136 -14.72 -4.01 -14.61
C THR A 136 -13.59 -3.96 -13.58
N GLU A 137 -13.12 -5.10 -13.09
CA GLU A 137 -11.98 -5.16 -12.16
C GLU A 137 -10.70 -4.64 -12.82
N THR A 138 -10.43 -5.05 -14.06
CA THR A 138 -9.26 -4.59 -14.82
C THR A 138 -9.32 -3.09 -15.08
N GLU A 139 -10.51 -2.55 -15.37
CA GLU A 139 -10.74 -1.11 -15.54
C GLU A 139 -10.49 -0.33 -14.23
N ASN A 140 -10.98 -0.84 -13.09
CA ASN A 140 -10.75 -0.24 -11.77
C ASN A 140 -9.25 -0.21 -11.43
N ARG A 141 -8.54 -1.31 -11.69
CA ARG A 141 -7.08 -1.39 -11.52
C ARG A 141 -6.35 -0.41 -12.43
N LEU A 142 -6.78 -0.28 -13.69
CA LEU A 142 -6.20 0.67 -14.64
C LEU A 142 -6.40 2.12 -14.17
N LYS A 143 -7.57 2.46 -13.65
CA LYS A 143 -7.85 3.79 -13.06
C LYS A 143 -6.96 4.06 -11.85
N ALA A 144 -6.77 3.08 -10.97
CA ALA A 144 -5.88 3.23 -9.82
C ALA A 144 -4.42 3.47 -10.24
N VAL A 145 -3.88 2.65 -11.16
CA VAL A 145 -2.51 2.82 -11.68
C VAL A 145 -2.36 4.16 -12.42
N SER A 146 -3.35 4.55 -13.23
CA SER A 146 -3.33 5.84 -13.93
C SER A 146 -3.34 7.02 -12.95
N GLY A 147 -4.09 6.94 -11.84
CA GLY A 147 -4.11 7.96 -10.80
C GLY A 147 -2.79 8.06 -10.03
N ARG A 148 -2.09 6.95 -9.83
CA ARG A 148 -0.73 6.95 -9.28
C ARG A 148 0.28 7.59 -10.25
N LEU A 149 0.13 7.34 -11.54
CA LEU A 149 1.02 7.90 -12.56
C LEU A 149 0.81 9.41 -12.73
N SER A 150 -0.41 9.91 -12.59
CA SER A 150 -0.71 11.34 -12.77
C SER A 150 -0.11 12.24 -11.69
N ILE A 151 0.17 11.71 -10.49
CA ILE A 151 0.80 12.49 -9.42
C ILE A 151 2.33 12.53 -9.53
N LEU A 152 2.94 11.59 -10.26
CA LEU A 152 4.40 11.49 -10.35
C LEU A 152 5.10 12.74 -10.89
N PRO A 153 4.61 13.44 -11.93
CA PRO A 153 5.24 14.68 -12.39
C PRO A 153 5.24 15.78 -11.33
N GLU A 154 4.14 15.89 -10.57
CA GLU A 154 4.02 16.85 -9.47
C GLU A 154 4.97 16.50 -8.31
N LEU A 155 5.23 15.21 -8.07
CA LEU A 155 6.24 14.76 -7.10
C LEU A 155 7.68 14.92 -7.63
N ALA A 156 7.87 14.92 -8.95
CA ALA A 156 9.18 15.05 -9.61
C ALA A 156 9.62 16.51 -9.81
N GLU A 157 8.67 17.45 -9.92
CA GLU A 157 8.93 18.90 -9.93
C GLU A 157 9.41 19.44 -8.57
N VAL A 158 9.50 18.59 -7.55
CA VAL A 158 10.09 18.93 -6.25
C VAL A 158 11.62 18.96 -6.42
N GLU A 159 12.14 19.98 -7.10
CA GLU A 159 13.58 20.16 -7.32
C GLU A 159 14.25 20.81 -6.09
N HIS A 160 13.48 21.51 -5.24
CA HIS A 160 14.01 22.28 -4.11
C HIS A 160 13.23 21.95 -2.83
N GLY A 161 13.95 21.57 -1.77
CA GLY A 161 13.33 21.34 -0.47
C GLY A 161 12.92 22.66 0.19
N LEU A 162 11.96 22.63 1.12
CA LEU A 162 11.46 23.82 1.84
C LEU A 162 12.57 24.64 2.49
N ASN A 163 13.69 24.00 2.82
CA ASN A 163 14.86 24.62 3.43
C ASN A 163 15.63 25.55 2.46
N GLU A 164 15.54 25.30 1.15
CA GLU A 164 16.19 26.14 0.12
C GLU A 164 15.31 27.36 -0.23
N GLU A 165 13.99 27.18 -0.30
CA GLU A 165 13.05 28.27 -0.60
C GLU A 165 12.82 29.19 0.62
N TYR A 166 12.76 28.62 1.83
CA TYR A 166 12.49 29.34 3.08
C TYR A 166 13.67 29.27 4.05
N HIS A 167 14.83 29.80 3.64
CA HIS A 167 16.04 29.93 4.47
C HIS A 167 15.83 30.65 5.83
N TRP A 168 14.75 31.41 5.98
CA TRP A 168 14.37 32.12 7.22
C TRP A 168 13.53 31.27 8.17
N ILE A 169 12.91 30.19 7.68
CA ILE A 169 12.32 29.17 8.53
C ILE A 169 13.48 28.27 8.91
N GLU A 170 14.21 28.63 9.96
CA GLU A 170 15.15 27.76 10.65
C GLU A 170 14.35 26.58 11.25
N LEU A 171 13.87 25.67 10.40
CA LEU A 171 13.38 24.38 10.84
C LEU A 171 14.50 23.79 11.68
N PRO A 172 14.22 23.33 12.92
CA PRO A 172 15.26 22.91 13.84
C PRO A 172 16.15 21.92 13.11
N MET A 173 17.44 22.26 13.04
CA MET A 173 18.50 21.41 12.49
C MET A 173 18.21 19.97 12.88
N PHE A 174 17.69 19.20 11.93
CA PHE A 174 17.58 17.76 12.08
C PHE A 174 19.01 17.26 12.12
N ILE A 175 19.42 16.65 13.23
CA ILE A 175 20.73 16.01 13.36
C ILE A 175 20.80 15.02 12.20
N PRO A 176 21.62 15.27 11.16
CA PRO A 176 21.65 14.43 9.99
C PRO A 176 22.20 13.09 10.45
N SER A 177 21.32 12.10 10.53
CA SER A 177 21.43 10.89 11.35
C SER A 177 20.93 11.03 12.80
N GLY A 178 19.63 10.76 12.99
CA GLY A 178 19.23 9.88 14.08
C GLY A 178 19.79 8.46 13.84
N ASN A 179 21.12 8.33 13.67
CA ASN A 179 21.78 7.04 13.78
C ASN A 179 21.42 6.56 15.20
N MET A 180 21.05 5.29 15.36
CA MET A 180 20.84 4.68 16.69
C MET A 180 21.98 5.08 17.65
N TRP A 181 23.18 5.25 17.10
CA TRP A 181 24.34 5.83 17.77
C TRP A 181 24.13 7.23 18.40
N ALA A 182 23.63 8.22 17.66
CA ALA A 182 23.44 9.59 18.18
C ALA A 182 22.36 9.66 19.26
N SER A 183 21.24 8.96 19.07
CA SER A 183 20.18 8.87 20.08
C SER A 183 20.67 8.15 21.34
N THR A 184 21.43 7.07 21.19
CA THR A 184 22.03 6.34 22.32
C THR A 184 23.11 7.16 23.01
N TYR A 185 23.90 7.92 22.26
CA TYR A 185 24.92 8.84 22.77
C TYR A 185 24.29 9.91 23.66
N PHE A 186 23.28 10.62 23.18
CA PHE A 186 22.61 11.67 23.96
C PHE A 186 21.80 11.09 25.14
N LEU A 187 21.18 9.91 24.98
CA LEU A 187 20.48 9.24 26.07
C LEU A 187 21.44 8.83 27.20
N MET A 188 22.52 8.12 26.87
CA MET A 188 23.48 7.61 27.86
C MET A 188 24.28 8.75 28.50
N THR A 189 24.80 9.67 27.69
CA THR A 189 25.59 10.82 28.18
C THR A 189 24.71 11.80 28.95
N GLY A 190 23.47 12.04 28.49
CA GLY A 190 22.49 12.88 29.19
C GLY A 190 22.05 12.28 30.52
N PHE A 191 21.77 10.98 30.57
CA PHE A 191 21.45 10.29 31.82
C PHE A 191 22.62 10.36 32.81
N HIS A 192 23.85 10.16 32.35
CA HIS A 192 25.04 10.30 33.18
C HIS A 192 25.22 11.75 33.69
N ALA A 193 25.04 12.75 32.83
CA ALA A 193 25.15 14.16 33.21
C ALA A 193 24.16 14.53 34.33
N ILE A 194 22.95 13.98 34.31
CA ILE A 194 21.96 14.14 35.39
C ILE A 194 22.50 13.57 36.71
N HIS A 195 23.14 12.40 36.69
CA HIS A 195 23.71 11.78 37.90
C HIS A 195 24.88 12.59 38.47
N VAL A 196 25.74 13.14 37.61
CA VAL A 196 26.82 14.05 38.03
C VAL A 196 26.25 15.30 38.68
N ILE A 197 25.19 15.89 38.12
CA ILE A 197 24.52 17.06 38.71
C ILE A 197 23.90 16.72 40.07
N VAL A 198 23.20 15.58 40.19
CA VAL A 198 22.64 15.13 41.48
C VAL A 198 23.76 14.91 42.51
N GLY A 199 24.85 14.26 42.12
CA GLY A 199 26.02 14.07 42.98
C GLY A 199 26.66 15.38 43.42
N LEU A 200 26.81 16.34 42.51
CA LEU A 200 27.32 17.68 42.80
C LEU A 200 26.43 18.43 43.79
N ILE A 201 25.10 18.36 43.61
CA ILE A 201 24.15 18.98 44.53
C ILE A 201 24.31 18.39 45.92
N VAL A 202 24.36 17.06 46.04
CA VAL A 202 24.58 16.38 47.32
C VAL A 202 25.92 16.83 47.91
N PHE A 203 27.00 16.82 47.15
CA PHE A 203 28.33 17.23 47.61
C PHE A 203 28.38 18.67 48.12
N VAL A 204 27.75 19.61 47.40
CA VAL A 204 27.64 21.03 47.83
C VAL A 204 26.84 21.17 49.11
N LEU A 205 25.78 20.37 49.30
CA LEU A 205 24.98 20.37 50.53
C LEU A 205 25.75 19.78 51.73
N LEU A 206 26.69 18.85 51.50
CA LEU A 206 27.56 18.32 52.55
C LEU A 206 28.69 19.29 52.94
N MET A 207 29.18 20.12 52.02
CA MET A 207 30.33 21.01 52.24
C MET A 207 30.22 21.95 53.48
N PRO A 208 29.07 22.59 53.78
CA PRO A 208 28.92 23.41 54.98
C PRO A 208 28.61 22.63 56.26
N MET A 209 28.38 21.30 56.20
CA MET A 209 28.02 20.50 57.36
C MET A 209 29.25 20.13 58.21
N ARG A 210 29.14 20.32 59.54
CA ARG A 210 30.12 19.81 60.50
C ARG A 210 30.08 18.27 60.52
N LEU A 211 31.23 17.66 60.26
CA LEU A 211 31.43 16.20 60.31
C LEU A 211 31.38 15.73 61.77
N ASP A 212 30.36 14.93 62.08
CA ASP A 212 30.14 14.32 63.40
C ASP A 212 29.96 12.80 63.20
N ALA A 213 30.23 11.99 64.24
CA ALA A 213 30.24 10.52 64.15
C ALA A 213 28.91 9.94 63.65
N LYS A 214 27.78 10.63 63.91
CA LYS A 214 26.44 10.25 63.42
C LYS A 214 26.24 10.47 61.91
N ARG A 215 27.06 11.29 61.27
CA ARG A 215 26.95 11.65 59.84
C ARG A 215 28.05 11.04 58.99
N ALA A 216 28.99 10.33 59.61
CA ALA A 216 30.05 9.58 58.91
C ALA A 216 29.46 8.60 57.88
N GLY A 217 28.37 7.89 58.21
CA GLY A 217 27.71 6.98 57.26
C GLY A 217 27.06 7.68 56.06
N PHE A 218 26.61 8.93 56.21
CA PHE A 218 26.07 9.70 55.08
C PHE A 218 27.17 10.17 54.14
N LEU A 219 28.34 10.52 54.70
CA LEU A 219 29.53 10.85 53.93
C LEU A 219 30.07 9.63 53.18
N GLU A 220 30.11 8.47 53.84
CA GLU A 220 30.52 7.21 53.23
C GLU A 220 29.60 6.82 52.08
N ASN A 221 28.27 6.89 52.26
CA ASN A 221 27.31 6.64 51.18
C ASN A 221 27.42 7.65 50.03
N THR A 222 27.68 8.93 50.34
CA THR A 222 27.86 9.97 49.31
C THR A 222 29.14 9.74 48.51
N GLY A 223 30.23 9.37 49.18
CA GLY A 223 31.48 8.98 48.54
C GLY A 223 31.29 7.73 47.66
N LEU A 224 30.56 6.73 48.16
CA LEU A 224 30.23 5.52 47.41
C LEU A 224 29.40 5.83 46.15
N TYR A 225 28.43 6.74 46.25
CA TYR A 225 27.65 7.23 45.11
C TYR A 225 28.54 7.95 44.09
N TRP A 226 29.45 8.82 44.54
CA TRP A 226 30.36 9.54 43.65
C TRP A 226 31.30 8.58 42.91
N HIS A 227 31.86 7.59 43.61
CA HIS A 227 32.66 6.53 42.99
C HIS A 227 31.87 5.68 42.00
N PHE A 228 30.59 5.39 42.28
CA PHE A 228 29.73 4.69 41.34
C PHE A 228 29.53 5.47 40.03
N VAL A 229 29.26 6.78 40.12
CA VAL A 229 29.12 7.65 38.94
C VAL A 229 30.41 7.67 38.12
N ASP A 230 31.57 7.80 38.78
CA ASP A 230 32.89 7.78 38.12
C ASP A 230 33.18 6.43 37.43
N LEU A 231 32.86 5.31 38.08
CA LEU A 231 33.00 3.97 37.48
C LEU A 231 32.18 3.82 36.20
N VAL A 232 30.92 4.28 36.19
CA VAL A 232 30.08 4.25 34.98
C VAL A 232 30.72 5.08 33.86
N TRP A 233 31.31 6.24 34.18
CA TRP A 233 31.96 7.10 33.20
C TRP A 233 33.17 6.43 32.54
N ILE A 234 33.99 5.72 33.33
CA ILE A 234 35.16 4.98 32.82
C ILE A 234 34.76 3.91 31.80
N PHE A 235 33.57 3.32 31.89
CA PHE A 235 33.05 2.38 30.88
C PHE A 235 32.38 3.08 29.69
N LEU A 236 31.64 4.16 29.95
CA LEU A 236 30.86 4.89 28.95
C LEU A 236 31.79 5.64 27.97
N PHE A 237 32.88 6.24 28.46
CA PHE A 237 33.85 6.97 27.65
C PHE A 237 34.46 6.11 26.53
N PRO A 238 35.12 4.96 26.80
CA PRO A 238 35.66 4.14 25.73
C PRO A 238 34.56 3.51 24.85
N LEU A 239 33.39 3.18 25.41
CA LEU A 239 32.28 2.61 24.64
C LEU A 239 31.74 3.57 23.57
N LEU A 240 31.68 4.88 23.86
CA LEU A 240 31.16 5.89 22.92
C LEU A 240 32.24 6.58 22.08
N TYR A 241 33.49 6.64 22.56
CA TYR A 241 34.58 7.38 21.89
C TYR A 241 35.65 6.50 21.23
N LEU A 242 35.75 5.22 21.57
CA LEU A 242 36.82 4.31 21.08
C LEU A 242 36.33 3.16 20.20
N PHE A 243 35.02 2.86 20.19
CA PHE A 243 34.38 1.83 19.36
C PHE A 243 33.39 2.48 18.38
#